data_AF-A0A9W7F8B4-F1
#
_entry.id   AF-A0A9W7F8B4-F1
#
_cell.length_a   1.000
_cell.length_b   1.000
_cell.length_c   1.000
_cell.angle_alpha   90.00
_cell.angle_beta   90.00
_cell.angle_gamma   90.00
#
_symmetry.space_group_name_H-M   'P 1'
#
loop_
_entity.id
_entity.type
_entity.pdbx_description
1 polymer ?
#
loop_
_entity_poly.entity_id
_entity_poly.type
_entity_poly.pdbx_seq_one_letter_code
_entity_poly.pdbx_strand_id
1 'polypeptide(L)'
;MLKRSDADIKVAAKAWCEDVEAAREIYGPISIWNTSEVTSMGFLFSATDEEGGGIGEASESFNEDISRWDVSNVIAMDWMFAGASAFNGDLSSWDVSNVTSMEKMFLEASAFNSNLSSWDVSNVTNMQWMFIAALSFNGDLSSWDVSNVTTMEGMFDGASNHGGDVR
;
A
#
# COMPACT_ATOMS: atom_id res chain seq x y z
N MET A 1 14.53 -18.61 -1.74
CA MET A 1 13.44 -18.09 -2.58
C MET A 1 14.04 -17.13 -3.59
N LEU A 2 13.50 -17.06 -4.80
CA LEU A 2 13.94 -16.07 -5.79
C LEU A 2 13.67 -14.67 -5.21
N LYS A 3 14.70 -13.82 -5.25
CA LYS A 3 14.56 -12.40 -4.88
C LYS A 3 13.74 -11.69 -5.96
N ARG A 4 12.83 -10.82 -5.57
CA ARG A 4 12.04 -10.00 -6.49
C ARG A 4 12.71 -8.66 -6.73
N SER A 5 12.88 -8.29 -7.99
CA SER A 5 13.17 -6.91 -8.39
C SER A 5 11.86 -6.11 -8.52
N ASP A 6 11.96 -4.78 -8.66
CA ASP A 6 10.81 -3.91 -8.92
C ASP A 6 9.99 -4.32 -10.15
N ALA A 7 10.65 -4.79 -11.20
CA ALA A 7 9.96 -5.27 -12.41
C ALA A 7 9.27 -6.61 -12.15
N ASP A 8 9.95 -7.55 -11.48
CA ASP A 8 9.43 -8.89 -11.27
C ASP A 8 8.24 -8.91 -10.29
N ILE A 9 8.26 -8.06 -9.25
CA ILE A 9 7.17 -7.99 -8.28
C ILE A 9 5.90 -7.43 -8.91
N LYS A 10 6.00 -6.44 -9.81
CA LYS A 10 4.87 -5.89 -10.55
C LYS A 10 4.18 -6.93 -11.42
N VAL A 11 4.97 -7.71 -12.16
CA VAL A 11 4.44 -8.80 -12.99
C VAL A 11 3.79 -9.89 -12.13
N ALA A 12 4.41 -10.26 -11.02
CA ALA A 12 3.88 -11.28 -10.12
C ALA A 12 2.57 -10.83 -9.43
N ALA A 13 2.52 -9.58 -8.93
CA ALA A 13 1.33 -9.01 -8.30
C ALA A 13 0.15 -8.93 -9.26
N LYS A 14 0.39 -8.45 -10.49
CA LYS A 14 -0.64 -8.44 -11.55
C LYS A 14 -1.18 -9.83 -11.83
N ALA A 15 -0.29 -10.80 -12.07
CA ALA A 15 -0.70 -12.18 -12.32
C ALA A 15 -1.49 -12.77 -11.15
N TRP A 16 -1.10 -12.45 -9.91
CA TRP A 16 -1.81 -12.91 -8.72
C TRP A 16 -3.24 -12.40 -8.64
N CYS A 17 -3.46 -11.11 -8.91
CA CYS A 17 -4.80 -10.55 -8.92
C CYS A 17 -5.66 -11.10 -10.07
N GLU A 18 -5.06 -11.36 -11.24
CA GLU A 18 -5.79 -11.89 -12.40
C GLU A 18 -6.17 -13.38 -12.25
N ASP A 19 -5.24 -14.21 -11.76
CA ASP A 19 -5.45 -15.64 -11.54
C ASP A 19 -4.52 -16.16 -10.42
N VAL A 20 -5.07 -16.23 -9.20
CA VAL A 20 -4.33 -16.65 -8.00
C VAL A 20 -3.75 -18.05 -8.15
N GLU A 21 -4.48 -18.99 -8.76
CA GLU A 21 -4.02 -20.38 -8.84
C GLU A 21 -2.86 -20.51 -9.84
N ALA A 22 -2.98 -19.89 -11.03
CA ALA A 22 -1.89 -19.85 -12.00
C ALA A 22 -0.66 -19.10 -11.45
N ALA A 23 -0.86 -17.96 -10.78
CA ALA A 23 0.22 -17.20 -10.18
C ALA A 23 0.93 -17.98 -9.06
N ARG A 24 0.18 -18.73 -8.25
CA ARG A 24 0.74 -19.56 -7.18
C ARG A 24 1.63 -20.68 -7.72
N GLU A 25 1.31 -21.27 -8.88
CA GLU A 25 2.17 -22.27 -9.53
C GLU A 25 3.50 -21.68 -10.02
N ILE A 26 3.47 -20.44 -10.55
CA ILE A 26 4.65 -19.79 -11.14
C ILE A 26 5.52 -19.12 -10.07
N TYR A 27 4.89 -18.42 -9.13
CA TYR A 27 5.54 -17.50 -8.21
C TYR A 27 5.57 -17.99 -6.77
N GLY A 28 4.85 -19.07 -6.46
CA GLY A 28 4.60 -19.53 -5.10
C GLY A 28 3.62 -18.63 -4.36
N PRO A 29 3.22 -19.00 -3.13
CA PRO A 29 2.33 -18.19 -2.31
C PRO A 29 2.86 -16.77 -2.09
N ILE A 30 1.97 -15.78 -2.24
CA ILE A 30 2.31 -14.36 -2.12
C ILE A 30 2.96 -14.00 -0.77
N SER A 31 2.52 -14.65 0.32
CA SER A 31 3.01 -14.42 1.68
C SER A 31 4.48 -14.78 1.91
N ILE A 32 5.12 -15.51 0.98
CA ILE A 32 6.53 -15.90 1.06
C ILE A 32 7.41 -15.26 -0.01
N TRP A 33 6.88 -14.31 -0.79
CA TRP A 33 7.71 -13.64 -1.79
C TRP A 33 8.83 -12.85 -1.11
N ASN A 34 10.06 -13.01 -1.62
CA ASN A 34 11.20 -12.28 -1.10
C ASN A 34 11.26 -10.88 -1.74
N THR A 35 10.78 -9.87 -1.01
CA THR A 35 10.73 -8.47 -1.42
C THR A 35 11.93 -7.65 -0.95
N SER A 36 12.96 -8.26 -0.36
CA SER A 36 14.08 -7.55 0.28
C SER A 36 14.94 -6.69 -0.66
N GLU A 37 14.74 -6.77 -1.98
CA GLU A 37 15.44 -5.94 -2.98
C GLU A 37 14.49 -4.97 -3.70
N VAL A 38 13.20 -4.96 -3.34
CA VAL A 38 12.20 -4.08 -3.94
C VAL A 38 12.38 -2.68 -3.35
N THR A 39 12.49 -1.69 -4.23
CA THR A 39 12.60 -0.27 -3.88
C THR A 39 11.37 0.53 -4.26
N SER A 40 10.55 0.01 -5.19
CA SER A 40 9.31 0.65 -5.62
C SER A 40 8.15 -0.36 -5.60
N MET A 41 7.19 -0.11 -4.70
CA MET A 41 5.94 -0.86 -4.59
C MET A 41 4.75 -0.11 -5.18
N GLY A 42 5.03 0.96 -5.94
CA GLY A 42 3.97 1.76 -6.54
C GLY A 42 3.10 0.92 -7.49
N PHE A 43 1.79 1.13 -7.40
CA PHE A 43 0.75 0.50 -8.23
C PHE A 43 0.59 -1.03 -8.13
N LEU A 44 1.26 -1.74 -7.21
CA LEU A 44 1.27 -3.21 -7.22
C LEU A 44 -0.12 -3.87 -7.23
N PHE A 45 -1.06 -3.31 -6.49
CA PHE A 45 -2.44 -3.80 -6.39
C PHE A 45 -3.45 -2.72 -6.76
N SER A 46 -3.04 -1.74 -7.58
CA SER A 46 -3.88 -0.61 -7.93
C SER A 46 -4.89 -0.95 -9.03
N ALA A 47 -6.16 -0.61 -8.82
CA ALA A 47 -7.19 -0.71 -9.85
C ALA A 47 -6.85 0.11 -11.10
N THR A 48 -6.09 1.22 -10.95
CA THR A 48 -5.65 2.11 -12.05
C THR A 48 -4.14 2.39 -12.01
N ASP A 49 -3.52 2.65 -13.16
CA ASP A 49 -2.17 3.21 -13.28
C ASP A 49 -2.20 4.61 -13.92
N GLU A 50 -1.03 5.21 -14.13
CA GLU A 50 -0.87 6.57 -14.68
C GLU A 50 -1.44 6.74 -16.10
N GLU A 51 -1.60 5.65 -16.84
CA GLU A 51 -2.08 5.63 -18.23
C GLU A 51 -3.57 5.26 -18.32
N GLY A 52 -4.24 5.11 -17.17
CA GLY A 52 -5.60 4.55 -17.12
C GLY A 52 -5.63 3.04 -17.43
N GLY A 53 -4.47 2.39 -17.47
CA GLY A 53 -4.30 0.95 -17.27
C GLY A 53 -4.41 0.61 -15.78
N GLY A 54 -3.89 -0.52 -15.30
CA GLY A 54 -4.04 -1.01 -13.92
C GLY A 54 -4.48 -2.47 -13.88
N ILE A 55 -4.74 -3.02 -12.67
CA ILE A 55 -5.30 -4.38 -12.53
C ILE A 55 -6.84 -4.39 -12.51
N GLY A 56 -7.49 -3.21 -12.59
CA GLY A 56 -8.94 -3.08 -12.71
C GLY A 56 -9.72 -3.73 -11.58
N GLU A 57 -10.86 -4.36 -11.91
CA GLU A 57 -11.75 -5.05 -10.97
C GLU A 57 -11.04 -6.14 -10.15
N ALA A 58 -9.92 -6.69 -10.65
CA ALA A 58 -9.15 -7.69 -9.92
C ALA A 58 -8.55 -7.13 -8.61
N SER A 59 -8.29 -5.81 -8.56
CA SER A 59 -7.85 -5.10 -7.34
C SER A 59 -8.90 -5.17 -6.23
N GLU A 60 -10.18 -5.05 -6.57
CA GLU A 60 -11.27 -4.91 -5.60
C GLU A 60 -11.35 -6.10 -4.63
N SER A 61 -10.94 -7.29 -5.09
CA SER A 61 -10.95 -8.52 -4.31
C SER A 61 -9.64 -8.82 -3.58
N PHE A 62 -8.59 -8.03 -3.79
CA PHE A 62 -7.28 -8.27 -3.19
C PHE A 62 -7.33 -8.09 -1.67
N ASN A 63 -7.03 -9.16 -0.92
CA ASN A 63 -6.99 -9.15 0.54
C ASN A 63 -6.07 -10.25 1.11
N GLU A 64 -4.88 -10.37 0.53
CA GLU A 64 -3.93 -11.43 0.87
C GLU A 64 -3.05 -11.07 2.07
N ASP A 65 -2.52 -12.09 2.75
CA ASP A 65 -1.53 -11.90 3.81
C ASP A 65 -0.15 -11.57 3.22
N ILE A 66 0.24 -10.31 3.38
CA ILE A 66 1.54 -9.75 3.02
C ILE A 66 2.31 -9.20 4.23
N SER A 67 1.89 -9.55 5.45
CA SER A 67 2.49 -9.07 6.70
C SER A 67 3.98 -9.43 6.83
N ARG A 68 4.40 -10.49 6.14
CA ARG A 68 5.78 -11.03 6.16
C ARG A 68 6.71 -10.42 5.10
N TRP A 69 6.21 -9.52 4.27
CA TRP A 69 7.05 -8.86 3.26
C TRP A 69 8.09 -7.98 3.93
N ASP A 70 9.32 -8.05 3.43
CA ASP A 70 10.38 -7.13 3.80
C ASP A 70 10.25 -5.88 2.92
N VAL A 71 9.81 -4.79 3.54
CA VAL A 71 9.65 -3.48 2.86
C VAL A 71 10.72 -2.47 3.27
N SER A 72 11.74 -2.90 4.03
CA SER A 72 12.75 -2.01 4.61
C SER A 72 13.59 -1.27 3.57
N ASN A 73 13.66 -1.75 2.32
CA ASN A 73 14.37 -1.07 1.22
C ASN A 73 13.45 -0.25 0.30
N VAL A 74 12.14 -0.20 0.59
CA VAL A 74 11.16 0.49 -0.25
C VAL A 74 11.25 2.00 -0.04
N ILE A 75 11.30 2.74 -1.15
CA ILE A 75 11.38 4.20 -1.21
C ILE A 75 10.04 4.82 -1.62
N ALA A 76 9.26 4.11 -2.45
CA ALA A 76 8.01 4.60 -3.04
C ALA A 76 6.90 3.57 -2.92
N MET A 77 5.76 3.97 -2.34
CA MET A 77 4.56 3.15 -2.16
C MET A 77 3.32 3.76 -2.83
N ASP A 78 3.52 4.66 -3.80
CA ASP A 78 2.46 5.43 -4.43
C ASP A 78 1.40 4.52 -5.06
N TRP A 79 0.13 4.76 -4.75
CA TRP A 79 -1.02 4.02 -5.28
C TRP A 79 -1.03 2.51 -5.00
N MET A 80 -0.18 1.97 -4.11
CA MET A 80 0.01 0.52 -3.98
C MET A 80 -1.29 -0.28 -3.83
N PHE A 81 -2.28 0.24 -3.10
CA PHE A 81 -3.60 -0.38 -2.89
C PHE A 81 -4.77 0.49 -3.37
N ALA A 82 -4.53 1.42 -4.29
CA ALA A 82 -5.60 2.31 -4.76
C ALA A 82 -6.71 1.50 -5.46
N GLY A 83 -7.94 1.62 -4.97
CA GLY A 83 -9.10 0.85 -5.45
C GLY A 83 -9.19 -0.59 -4.94
N ALA A 84 -8.27 -1.05 -4.08
CA ALA A 84 -8.33 -2.37 -3.46
C ALA A 84 -9.38 -2.39 -2.34
N SER A 85 -10.65 -2.33 -2.74
CA SER A 85 -11.76 -2.00 -1.84
C SER A 85 -11.99 -3.00 -0.70
N ALA A 86 -11.62 -4.27 -0.89
CA ALA A 86 -11.69 -5.32 0.13
C ALA A 86 -10.41 -5.46 0.99
N PHE A 87 -9.33 -4.74 0.67
CA PHE A 87 -8.05 -4.91 1.35
C PHE A 87 -8.11 -4.45 2.81
N ASN A 88 -7.72 -5.34 3.73
CA ASN A 88 -7.60 -5.05 5.17
C ASN A 88 -6.51 -5.92 5.82
N GLY A 89 -5.40 -6.11 5.11
CA GLY A 89 -4.25 -6.88 5.62
C GLY A 89 -3.54 -6.18 6.78
N ASP A 90 -2.91 -6.97 7.66
CA ASP A 90 -2.06 -6.44 8.73
C ASP A 90 -0.73 -5.94 8.18
N LEU A 91 -0.50 -4.63 8.34
CA LEU A 91 0.73 -3.94 7.93
C LEU A 91 1.55 -3.40 9.11
N SER A 92 1.18 -3.75 10.34
CA SER A 92 1.77 -3.16 11.56
C SER A 92 3.27 -3.47 11.74
N SER A 93 3.76 -4.55 11.11
CA SER A 93 5.16 -4.99 11.14
C SER A 93 6.04 -4.42 10.03
N TRP A 94 5.47 -3.65 9.10
CA TRP A 94 6.22 -3.08 7.99
C TRP A 94 7.15 -1.96 8.46
N ASP A 95 8.44 -2.08 8.10
CA ASP A 95 9.43 -1.03 8.29
C ASP A 95 9.39 -0.06 7.11
N VAL A 96 8.62 1.02 7.25
CA VAL A 96 8.45 2.05 6.22
C VAL A 96 9.42 3.24 6.38
N SER A 97 10.44 3.10 7.24
CA SER A 97 11.34 4.22 7.60
C SER A 97 12.12 4.80 6.41
N ASN A 98 12.29 4.07 5.31
CA ASN A 98 12.94 4.56 4.09
C ASN A 98 11.97 5.13 3.04
N VAL A 99 10.65 5.04 3.26
CA VAL A 99 9.65 5.50 2.31
C VAL A 99 9.60 7.02 2.29
N THR A 100 9.65 7.59 1.08
CA THR A 100 9.60 9.04 0.85
C THR A 100 8.27 9.51 0.27
N SER A 101 7.48 8.61 -0.32
CA SER A 101 6.20 8.91 -0.96
C SER A 101 5.18 7.81 -0.73
N MET A 102 3.99 8.22 -0.29
CA MET A 102 2.81 7.38 -0.02
C MET A 102 1.56 7.96 -0.69
N GLU A 103 1.73 8.68 -1.81
CA GLU A 103 0.60 9.28 -2.54
C GLU A 103 -0.45 8.22 -2.84
N LYS A 104 -1.72 8.49 -2.48
CA LYS A 104 -2.87 7.63 -2.81
C LYS A 104 -2.72 6.17 -2.42
N MET A 105 -1.84 5.82 -1.49
CA MET A 105 -1.52 4.42 -1.16
C MET A 105 -2.78 3.59 -0.83
N PHE A 106 -3.77 4.19 -0.18
CA PHE A 106 -5.05 3.58 0.20
C PHE A 106 -6.28 4.33 -0.36
N LEU A 107 -6.12 5.06 -1.47
CA LEU A 107 -7.22 5.70 -2.19
C LEU A 107 -8.33 4.66 -2.47
N GLU A 108 -9.56 4.91 -2.02
CA GLU A 108 -10.72 4.02 -2.21
C GLU A 108 -10.57 2.59 -1.65
N ALA A 109 -9.59 2.32 -0.78
CA ALA A 109 -9.46 1.07 -0.04
C ALA A 109 -10.52 1.01 1.10
N SER A 110 -11.78 0.84 0.72
CA SER A 110 -12.94 1.12 1.58
C SER A 110 -12.99 0.30 2.88
N ALA A 111 -12.48 -0.93 2.87
CA ALA A 111 -12.44 -1.83 4.02
C ALA A 111 -11.19 -1.67 4.89
N PHE A 112 -10.20 -0.88 4.45
CA PHE A 112 -8.91 -0.79 5.12
C PHE A 112 -9.01 -0.15 6.50
N ASN A 113 -8.52 -0.86 7.52
CA ASN A 113 -8.45 -0.37 8.89
C ASN A 113 -7.30 -0.99 9.71
N SER A 114 -6.15 -1.24 9.07
CA SER A 114 -4.97 -1.75 9.77
C SER A 114 -4.41 -0.71 10.76
N ASN A 115 -3.81 -1.18 11.85
CA ASN A 115 -3.09 -0.30 12.78
C ASN A 115 -1.75 0.14 12.18
N LEU A 116 -1.57 1.45 12.00
CA LEU A 116 -0.36 2.06 11.43
C LEU A 116 0.42 2.92 12.43
N SER A 117 0.04 2.92 13.70
CA SER A 117 0.65 3.76 14.75
C SER A 117 2.15 3.51 14.98
N SER A 118 2.66 2.35 14.56
CA SER A 118 4.08 1.95 14.65
C SER A 118 4.93 2.42 13.47
N TRP A 119 4.34 2.93 12.40
CA TRP A 119 5.08 3.35 11.22
C TRP A 119 5.93 4.60 11.50
N ASP A 120 7.21 4.51 11.18
CA ASP A 120 8.10 5.66 11.12
C ASP A 120 7.96 6.34 9.75
N VAL A 121 7.17 7.41 9.71
CA VAL A 121 6.93 8.21 8.49
C VAL A 121 7.80 9.45 8.41
N SER A 122 8.83 9.57 9.25
CA SER A 122 9.64 10.80 9.36
C SER A 122 10.38 11.15 8.06
N ASN A 123 10.60 10.21 7.14
CA ASN A 123 11.20 10.47 5.82
C ASN A 123 10.17 10.73 4.70
N VAL A 124 8.88 10.60 4.99
CA VAL A 124 7.82 10.81 3.98
C VAL A 124 7.68 12.29 3.69
N THR A 125 7.67 12.63 2.40
CA THR A 125 7.51 14.01 1.91
C THR A 125 6.17 14.24 1.21
N ASN A 126 5.48 13.18 0.81
CA ASN A 126 4.22 13.24 0.08
C ASN A 126 3.22 12.20 0.61
N MET A 127 2.08 12.69 1.11
CA MET A 127 0.94 11.88 1.57
C MET A 127 -0.37 12.31 0.89
N GLN A 128 -0.30 12.97 -0.27
CA GLN A 128 -1.48 13.46 -0.96
C GLN A 128 -2.48 12.33 -1.19
N TRP A 129 -3.74 12.57 -0.81
CA TRP A 129 -4.86 11.66 -0.98
C TRP A 129 -4.65 10.23 -0.45
N MET A 130 -3.74 10.01 0.52
CA MET A 130 -3.37 8.67 0.97
C MET A 130 -4.56 7.82 1.45
N PHE A 131 -5.54 8.43 2.13
CA PHE A 131 -6.74 7.77 2.69
C PHE A 131 -8.05 8.34 2.15
N ILE A 132 -8.02 8.98 0.99
CA ILE A 132 -9.24 9.51 0.36
C ILE A 132 -10.22 8.34 0.12
N ALA A 133 -11.48 8.51 0.56
CA ALA A 133 -12.51 7.47 0.52
C ALA A 133 -12.15 6.11 1.16
N ALA A 134 -11.15 6.05 2.06
CA ALA A 134 -10.90 4.88 2.90
C ALA A 134 -11.92 4.83 4.05
N LEU A 135 -13.16 4.44 3.72
CA LEU A 135 -14.35 4.65 4.56
C LEU A 135 -14.24 4.03 5.97
N SER A 136 -13.56 2.89 6.10
CA SER A 136 -13.41 2.18 7.38
C SER A 136 -12.24 2.67 8.22
N PHE A 137 -11.33 3.46 7.66
CA PHE A 137 -10.08 3.81 8.31
C PHE A 137 -10.31 4.78 9.48
N ASN A 138 -9.88 4.37 10.67
CA ASN A 138 -9.98 5.14 11.91
C ASN A 138 -8.74 5.02 12.82
N GLY A 139 -7.58 4.70 12.24
CA GLY A 139 -6.34 4.51 12.97
C GLY A 139 -5.88 5.77 13.72
N ASP A 140 -5.28 5.57 14.90
CA ASP A 140 -4.60 6.66 15.61
C ASP A 140 -3.22 6.90 14.97
N LEU A 141 -3.07 8.08 14.38
CA LEU A 141 -1.85 8.53 13.71
C LEU A 141 -1.10 9.61 14.49
N SER A 142 -1.47 9.86 15.75
CA SER A 142 -0.89 10.95 16.56
C SER A 142 0.60 10.78 16.89
N SER A 143 1.16 9.58 16.66
CA SER A 143 2.59 9.28 16.81
C SER A 143 3.44 9.62 15.57
N TRP A 144 2.82 9.89 14.43
CA TRP A 144 3.53 10.14 13.19
C TRP A 144 4.28 11.48 13.22
N ASP A 145 5.59 11.44 12.99
CA ASP A 145 6.38 12.64 12.72
C ASP A 145 6.19 13.04 11.25
N VAL A 146 5.37 14.06 11.04
CA VAL A 146 5.03 14.57 9.70
C VAL A 146 5.81 15.83 9.33
N SER A 147 6.87 16.17 10.08
CA SER A 147 7.62 17.43 9.90
C SER A 147 8.30 17.58 8.53
N ASN A 148 8.58 16.47 7.84
CA ASN A 148 9.13 16.47 6.48
C ASN A 148 8.07 16.40 5.37
N VAL A 149 6.79 16.23 5.72
CA VAL A 149 5.71 16.15 4.74
C VAL A 149 5.48 17.53 4.12
N THR A 150 5.58 17.60 2.80
CA THR A 150 5.39 18.84 2.03
C THR A 150 3.96 18.99 1.53
N THR A 151 3.20 17.89 1.42
CA THR A 151 1.79 17.90 1.04
C THR A 151 1.01 16.74 1.65
N MET A 152 -0.18 17.05 2.17
CA MET A 152 -1.22 16.13 2.61
C MET A 152 -2.57 16.48 1.97
N GLU A 153 -2.53 17.08 0.76
CA GLU A 153 -3.74 17.52 0.07
C GLU A 153 -4.77 16.39 -0.01
N GLY A 154 -5.99 16.67 0.48
CA GLY A 154 -7.11 15.73 0.48
C GLY A 154 -6.83 14.36 1.11
N MET A 155 -5.82 14.24 2.00
CA MET A 155 -5.39 12.96 2.58
C MET A 155 -6.55 12.16 3.18
N PHE A 156 -7.54 12.84 3.78
CA PHE A 156 -8.72 12.22 4.42
C PHE A 156 -10.05 12.62 3.78
N ASP A 157 -10.05 13.16 2.57
CA ASP A 157 -11.28 13.58 1.91
C ASP A 157 -12.23 12.37 1.72
N GLY A 158 -13.47 12.51 2.18
CA GLY A 158 -14.46 11.42 2.12
C GLY A 158 -14.21 10.24 3.09
N ALA A 159 -13.20 10.30 3.97
CA ALA A 159 -13.04 9.32 5.05
C ALA A 159 -14.08 9.58 6.15
N SER A 160 -14.79 8.52 6.60
CA SER A 160 -16.00 8.64 7.43
C SER A 160 -15.77 9.26 8.82
N ASN A 161 -14.55 9.20 9.35
CA ASN A 161 -14.20 9.64 10.70
C ASN A 161 -12.68 9.86 10.81
N HIS A 162 -12.21 11.10 10.69
CA HIS A 162 -10.86 11.46 11.15
C HIS A 162 -10.95 12.53 12.24
N GLY A 163 -11.02 12.06 13.49
CA GLY A 163 -10.86 12.88 14.69
C GLY A 163 -9.43 12.89 15.25
N GLY A 164 -8.53 12.08 14.66
CA GLY A 164 -7.10 12.05 14.93
C GLY A 164 -6.36 12.95 13.95
N ASP A 165 -6.37 14.25 14.24
CA ASP A 165 -5.65 15.25 13.45
C ASP A 165 -4.13 15.00 13.62
N VAL A 166 -3.46 14.57 12.55
CA VAL A 166 -1.99 14.58 12.45
C VAL A 166 -1.54 16.04 12.42
N ARG A 167 -0.78 16.47 13.43
CA ARG A 167 -0.33 17.87 13.57
C ARG A 167 1.14 18.04 13.28
#